data_AF-A0A7C1PMY8-F1
#
_entry.id   AF-A0A7C1PMY8-F1
#
_cell.length_a   1.000
_cell.length_b   1.000
_cell.length_c   1.000
_cell.angle_alpha   90.00
_cell.angle_beta   90.00
_cell.angle_gamma   90.00
#
_symmetry.space_group_name_H-M   'P 1'
#
loop_
_entity.id
_entity.type
_entity.pdbx_description
1 polymer ?
#
loop_
_entity_poly.entity_id
_entity_poly.type
_entity_poly.pdbx_seq_one_letter_code
_entity_poly.pdbx_strand_id
1 'polypeptide(L)' 'DEFNNLVRTRIIDEKDALSFMDDIPEGSDLVLTGRGATKGMLDLADYITYMKAVKHPLQMGLNARKGIEY' A
#
# COMPACT_ATOMS: atom_id res chain seq x y z
N ASP A 1 5.26 1.92 5.10
CA ASP A 1 5.42 1.63 3.68
C ASP A 1 5.12 0.15 3.44
N GLU A 2 4.62 -0.22 2.26
CA GLU A 2 4.24 -1.60 1.86
C GLU A 2 3.25 -2.35 2.78
N PHE A 3 2.51 -1.62 3.62
CA PHE A 3 1.58 -2.17 4.61
C PHE A 3 0.50 -3.06 3.99
N ASN A 4 -0.03 -2.65 2.82
CA ASN A 4 -1.05 -3.39 2.08
C ASN A 4 -0.63 -4.85 1.82
N ASN A 5 0.68 -5.08 1.61
CA ASN A 5 1.20 -6.42 1.37
C ASN A 5 1.06 -7.32 2.60
N LEU A 6 1.25 -6.79 3.82
CA LEU A 6 1.20 -7.57 5.06
C LEU A 6 -0.17 -8.18 5.30
N VAL A 7 -1.22 -7.41 5.00
CA VAL A 7 -2.61 -7.87 5.07
C VAL A 7 -2.88 -8.89 3.96
N ARG A 8 -2.49 -8.56 2.72
CA ARG A 8 -2.67 -9.45 1.56
C ARG A 8 -1.97 -10.80 1.72
N THR A 9 -0.77 -10.84 2.30
CA THR A 9 -0.02 -12.06 2.55
C THR A 9 -0.41 -12.75 3.86
N ARG A 10 -1.40 -12.21 4.59
CA ARG A 10 -1.89 -12.72 5.89
C ARG A 10 -0.81 -12.80 6.96
N ILE A 11 0.20 -11.94 6.89
CA ILE A 11 1.14 -11.73 7.99
C ILE A 11 0.43 -10.99 9.13
N ILE A 12 -0.49 -10.09 8.79
CA ILE A 12 -1.40 -9.41 9.71
C ILE A 12 -2.83 -9.78 9.30
N ASP A 13 -3.70 -10.03 10.28
CA ASP A 13 -5.12 -10.26 10.02
C ASP A 13 -5.78 -8.97 9.53
N GLU A 14 -6.73 -9.08 8.59
CA GLU A 14 -7.43 -7.92 8.06
C GLU A 14 -8.17 -7.17 9.16
N LYS A 15 -8.76 -7.85 10.15
CA LYS A 15 -9.49 -7.19 11.23
C LYS A 15 -8.58 -6.31 12.08
N ASP A 16 -7.39 -6.81 12.40
CA ASP A 16 -6.41 -6.05 13.18
C ASP A 16 -5.94 -4.82 12.40
N ALA A 17 -5.74 -4.97 11.08
CA ALA A 17 -5.37 -3.86 10.20
C ALA A 17 -6.48 -2.80 10.11
N LEU A 18 -7.74 -3.20 10.01
CA LEU A 18 -8.88 -2.27 9.96
C LEU A 18 -9.05 -1.53 11.29
N SER A 19 -8.91 -2.22 12.43
CA SER A 19 -8.94 -1.58 13.75
C SER A 19 -7.83 -0.53 13.87
N PHE A 20 -6.60 -0.89 13.47
CA PHE A 20 -5.48 0.04 13.47
C PHE A 20 -5.74 1.29 12.62
N MET A 21 -6.40 1.15 11.47
CA MET A 21 -6.75 2.30 10.61
C MET A 21 -7.80 3.21 11.25
N ASP A 22 -8.74 2.66 12.02
CA ASP A 22 -9.81 3.41 12.70
C ASP A 22 -9.32 4.11 13.98
N ASP A 23 -8.33 3.52 14.66
CA ASP A 23 -7.79 4.01 15.93
C ASP A 23 -6.69 5.09 15.80
N ILE A 24 -6.56 5.72 14.62
CA ILE A 24 -5.54 6.75 14.38
C ILE A 24 -5.84 8.02 15.20
N PRO A 25 -4.85 8.61 15.90
CA PRO A 25 -5.06 9.81 16.69
C PRO A 25 -5.61 10.99 15.88
N GLU A 26 -6.57 11.71 16.47
CA GLU A 26 -7.20 12.88 15.86
C GLU A 26 -6.15 13.91 15.40
N GLY A 27 -6.32 14.43 14.18
CA GLY A 27 -5.40 15.38 13.56
C GLY A 27 -4.15 14.75 12.91
N SER A 28 -4.08 13.42 12.81
CA SER A 28 -3.01 12.72 12.10
C SER A 28 -3.48 12.21 10.73
N ASP A 29 -2.58 12.22 9.73
CA ASP A 29 -2.79 11.56 8.45
C ASP A 29 -2.10 10.19 8.42
N LEU A 30 -2.84 9.13 8.06
CA LEU A 30 -2.29 7.79 7.84
C LEU A 30 -2.07 7.56 6.34
N VAL A 31 -0.80 7.43 5.93
CA VAL A 31 -0.45 7.11 4.54
C VAL A 31 -0.03 5.65 4.42
N LEU A 32 -0.85 4.86 3.73
CA LEU A 32 -0.57 3.46 3.43
C LEU A 32 -0.20 3.28 1.96
N THR A 33 0.79 2.42 1.72
CA THR A 33 1.34 2.14 0.40
C THR A 33 1.49 0.62 0.21
N GLY A 34 1.75 0.23 -1.03
CA GLY A 34 1.91 -1.15 -1.44
C GLY A 34 0.74 -1.68 -2.24
N ARG A 35 0.88 -2.90 -2.75
CA ARG A 35 -0.07 -3.47 -3.72
C ARG A 35 -1.14 -4.32 -3.03
N GLY A 36 -2.35 -4.24 -3.56
CA GLY A 36 -3.46 -5.11 -3.16
C GLY A 36 -4.01 -4.80 -1.77
N ALA A 37 -4.29 -3.52 -1.50
CA ALA A 37 -5.16 -3.12 -0.42
C ALA A 37 -6.48 -3.91 -0.51
N THR A 38 -6.97 -4.40 0.62
CA THR A 38 -8.21 -5.16 0.66
C THR A 38 -9.41 -4.23 0.50
N LYS A 39 -10.59 -4.80 0.22
CA LYS A 39 -11.81 -4.01 0.08
C LYS A 39 -12.11 -3.20 1.36
N GLY A 40 -11.96 -3.81 2.54
CA GLY A 40 -12.19 -3.11 3.81
C GLY A 40 -11.27 -1.89 3.99
N MET A 41 -9.99 -2.01 3.62
CA MET A 41 -9.04 -0.90 3.69
C MET A 41 -9.41 0.22 2.72
N LEU A 42 -9.88 -0.12 1.52
CA LEU A 42 -10.34 0.86 0.53
C LEU A 42 -11.62 1.55 0.98
N ASP A 43 -12.55 0.82 1.61
CA ASP A 43 -13.82 1.37 2.09
C ASP A 43 -13.61 2.37 3.26
N LEU A 44 -12.56 2.20 4.08
CA LEU A 44 -12.18 3.14 5.15
C LEU A 44 -11.34 4.32 4.68
N ALA A 45 -10.72 4.25 3.50
CA ALA A 45 -9.81 5.29 3.04
C ALA A 45 -10.56 6.49 2.44
N ASP A 46 -10.30 7.69 2.94
CA ASP A 46 -10.85 8.92 2.36
C ASP A 46 -10.24 9.26 0.99
N TYR A 47 -8.99 8.87 0.77
CA TYR A 47 -8.24 9.19 -0.43
C TYR A 47 -7.48 7.98 -0.98
N ILE A 48 -7.74 7.65 -2.25
CA ILE A 48 -7.15 6.50 -2.93
C ILE A 48 -6.49 6.94 -4.23
N THR A 49 -5.18 6.69 -4.35
CA THR A 49 -4.43 6.84 -5.61
C THR A 49 -4.01 5.47 -6.15
N TYR A 50 -4.40 5.16 -7.38
CA TYR A 50 -4.01 3.91 -8.05
C TYR A 50 -2.88 4.17 -9.07
N MET A 51 -1.68 3.66 -8.78
CA MET A 51 -0.55 3.74 -9.71
C MET A 51 -0.57 2.55 -10.67
N LYS A 52 -0.83 2.83 -11.96
CA LYS A 52 -0.76 1.84 -13.04
C LYS A 52 0.54 2.00 -13.83
N ALA A 53 1.35 0.94 -13.87
CA ALA A 53 2.56 0.90 -14.70
C ALA A 53 2.19 0.78 -16.19
N VAL A 54 2.05 1.92 -16.88
CA VAL A 54 1.77 1.95 -18.33
C VAL A 54 3.01 1.57 -19.14
N LYS A 55 4.19 2.03 -18.71
CA LYS A 55 5.50 1.64 -19.23
C LYS A 55 6.51 1.62 -18.07
N HIS A 56 7.39 0.64 -18.04
CA HIS A 56 8.41 0.52 -16.98
C HIS A 56 9.72 -0.08 -17.52
N PRO A 57 10.91 0.44 -17.14
CA PRO A 57 12.21 -0.08 -17.60
C PRO A 57 12.39 -1.60 -17.43
N LEU A 58 11.88 -2.16 -16.33
CA LEU A 58 11.87 -3.60 -16.09
C LEU A 58 11.24 -4.41 -17.24
N GLN A 59 10.22 -3.88 -17.92
CA GLN A 59 9.59 -4.54 -19.06
C GLN A 59 10.51 -4.62 -20.29
N MET A 60 11.56 -3.80 -20.33
CA MET A 60 12.60 -3.81 -21.36
C MET A 60 13.82 -4.66 -20.94
N GLY A 61 13.74 -5.39 -19.83
CA GLY A 61 14.85 -6.19 -19.29
C GLY A 61 15.91 -5.39 -18.54
N LEU A 62 15.65 -4.11 -18.24
CA LEU A 62 16.56 -3.28 -17.45
C LEU A 62 16.42 -3.60 -15.96
N ASN A 63 17.54 -3.83 -15.29
CA ASN A 63 17.60 -4.07 -13.85
C ASN A 63 17.38 -2.77 -13.05
N ALA A 64 17.08 -2.93 -11.77
CA ALA A 64 16.98 -1.83 -10.81
C ALA A 64 18.31 -1.06 -10.71
N ARG A 65 18.22 0.27 -10.58
CA ARG A 65 19.36 1.17 -10.54
C ARG A 65 19.39 1.90 -9.20
N LYS A 66 20.60 1.99 -8.64
CA LYS A 66 20.85 2.77 -7.43
C LYS A 66 20.49 4.24 -7.64
N GLY A 67 19.78 4.82 -6.68
CA GLY A 67 19.31 6.20 -6.69
C GLY A 67 18.03 6.43 -7.49
N ILE A 68 17.44 5.38 -8.09
CA ILE A 68 16.17 5.48 -8.82
C ILE A 68 15.17 4.46 -8.29
N GLU A 69 15.50 3.16 -8.36
CA GLU A 69 14.62 2.10 -7.88
C GLU A 69 14.95 1.66 -6.44
N TYR A 70 16.18 1.91 -5.96
CA TYR A 70 16.63 1.65 -4.59
C TYR A 70 17.80 2.53 -4.15
#